data_AF-J4UKM1-F1
#
_entry.id   AF-J4UKM1-F1
#
_cell.length_a   1.000
_cell.length_b   1.000
_cell.length_c   1.000
_cell.angle_alpha   90.00
_cell.angle_beta   90.00
_cell.angle_gamma   90.00
#
_symmetry.space_group_name_H-M   'P 1'
#
loop_
_entity.id
_entity.type
_entity.pdbx_description
1 polymer ?
#
loop_
_entity_poly.entity_id
_entity_poly.type
_entity_poly.pdbx_seq_one_letter_code
_entity_poly.pdbx_strand_id
1 'polypeptide(L)'
;MASSSNLCVCVTCGTQFDFPYEERPLTCRMCNDPRQFVPPSGQSWTTVARMQTSHRNEIKQDEVDGRIWSIFSSPQFAIGQRALLLETEAGNVLWDCISLLDADTIAFIKSRGGLKAIAISHPHFYSTHLEWAREFDCPVYLAEEDQEWINREDEHGHRRLVSGLTLEIHPRVNIVKLGGHFPGSCALHWNKNLASHKQGVLYQNLHQETNTMLSSLSATPLEFLR
;
A
#
# COMPACT_ATOMS: atom_id res chain seq x y z
N MET A 1 14.29 7.01 -22.50
CA MET A 1 14.07 6.67 -21.08
C MET A 1 13.67 5.21 -21.03
N ALA A 2 14.26 4.40 -20.13
CA ALA A 2 13.78 3.03 -19.94
C ALA A 2 12.31 3.08 -19.50
N SER A 3 11.46 2.18 -20.01
CA SER A 3 10.10 2.02 -19.50
C SER A 3 10.15 1.82 -17.99
N SER A 4 9.31 2.50 -17.21
CA SER A 4 9.28 2.38 -15.75
C SER A 4 9.06 0.93 -15.28
N SER A 5 8.43 0.10 -16.12
CA SER A 5 8.27 -1.34 -15.92
C SER A 5 9.58 -2.14 -15.93
N ASN A 6 10.69 -1.57 -16.41
CA ASN A 6 12.03 -2.19 -16.45
C ASN A 6 12.94 -1.73 -15.30
N LEU A 7 12.42 -0.93 -14.38
CA LEU A 7 13.14 -0.53 -13.19
C LEU A 7 13.24 -1.69 -12.19
N CYS A 8 14.26 -1.61 -11.35
CA CYS A 8 14.59 -2.60 -10.35
C CYS A 8 13.46 -2.78 -9.33
N VAL A 9 13.01 -4.03 -9.17
CA VAL A 9 12.15 -4.48 -8.07
C VAL A 9 12.95 -5.49 -7.26
N CYS A 10 13.07 -5.26 -5.95
CA CYS A 10 13.72 -6.23 -5.06
C CYS A 10 12.84 -7.48 -4.94
N VAL A 11 13.40 -8.66 -5.19
CA VAL A 11 12.65 -9.93 -5.11
C VAL A 11 12.20 -10.23 -3.68
N THR A 12 12.95 -9.78 -2.68
CA THR A 12 12.67 -10.07 -1.26
C THR A 12 11.56 -9.19 -0.68
N CYS A 13 11.64 -7.86 -0.84
CA CYS A 13 10.67 -6.94 -0.25
C CYS A 13 9.63 -6.40 -1.23
N GLY A 14 9.83 -6.57 -2.54
CA GLY A 14 8.91 -6.09 -3.57
C GLY A 14 8.99 -4.60 -3.89
N THR A 15 9.80 -3.82 -3.15
CA THR A 15 9.95 -2.39 -3.40
C THR A 15 10.64 -2.13 -4.75
N GLN A 16 10.06 -1.24 -5.54
CA GLN A 16 10.64 -0.71 -6.78
C GLN A 16 11.59 0.46 -6.49
N PHE A 17 12.64 0.59 -7.29
CA PHE A 17 13.68 1.62 -7.19
C PHE A 17 13.85 2.36 -8.53
N ASP A 18 14.40 3.57 -8.53
CA ASP A 18 14.63 4.36 -9.77
C ASP A 18 15.77 3.84 -10.67
N PHE A 19 16.45 2.77 -10.29
CA PHE A 19 17.54 2.21 -11.08
C PHE A 19 17.00 1.31 -12.20
N PRO A 20 17.48 1.46 -13.45
CA PRO A 20 17.33 0.44 -14.47
C PRO A 20 17.86 -0.91 -14.00
N TYR A 21 17.30 -2.01 -14.51
CA TYR A 21 17.70 -3.36 -14.10
C TYR A 21 19.21 -3.63 -14.27
N GLU A 22 19.80 -3.08 -15.32
CA GLU A 22 21.21 -3.21 -15.68
C GLU A 22 22.13 -2.53 -14.65
N GLU A 23 21.61 -1.51 -13.95
CA GLU A 23 22.30 -0.70 -12.94
C GLU A 23 21.93 -1.10 -11.51
N ARG A 24 21.27 -2.26 -11.34
CA ARG A 24 20.82 -2.75 -10.03
C ARG A 24 21.95 -2.75 -8.99
N PRO A 25 21.71 -2.25 -7.77
CA PRO A 25 22.73 -2.24 -6.74
C PRO A 25 22.97 -3.66 -6.18
N LEU A 26 24.11 -3.86 -5.54
CA LEU A 26 24.44 -5.15 -4.90
C LEU A 26 23.49 -5.50 -3.75
N THR A 27 22.98 -4.48 -3.05
CA THR A 27 22.05 -4.64 -1.92
C THR A 27 20.89 -3.66 -2.04
N CYS A 28 19.74 -4.06 -1.54
CA CYS A 28 18.52 -3.31 -1.37
C CYS A 28 18.52 -2.69 0.04
N ARG A 29 18.48 -1.35 0.12
CA ARG A 29 18.47 -0.66 1.41
C ARG A 29 17.26 -1.00 2.29
N MET A 30 16.11 -1.32 1.68
CA MET A 30 14.92 -1.78 2.42
C MET A 30 15.17 -3.12 3.13
N CYS A 31 15.97 -3.99 2.51
CA CYS A 31 16.33 -5.29 3.05
C CYS A 31 17.55 -5.26 3.99
N ASN A 32 18.35 -4.19 3.92
CA ASN A 32 19.44 -3.96 4.88
C ASN A 32 18.91 -3.45 6.22
N ASP A 33 17.66 -3.02 6.27
CA ASP A 33 17.00 -2.71 7.52
C ASP A 33 16.76 -4.01 8.34
N PRO A 34 17.09 -4.02 9.65
CA PRO A 34 17.00 -5.22 10.48
C PRO A 34 15.57 -5.77 10.63
N ARG A 35 14.54 -4.99 10.28
CA ARG A 35 13.14 -5.44 10.26
C ARG A 35 12.87 -6.45 9.14
N GLN A 36 13.72 -6.51 8.11
CA GLN A 36 13.50 -7.34 6.93
C GLN A 36 14.34 -8.60 6.94
N PHE A 37 13.70 -9.74 6.69
CA PHE A 37 14.40 -11.00 6.46
C PHE A 37 15.10 -10.98 5.09
N VAL A 38 16.38 -11.35 5.07
CA VAL A 38 17.16 -11.58 3.84
C VAL A 38 17.36 -13.08 3.68
N PRO A 39 16.99 -13.67 2.52
CA PRO A 39 17.17 -15.10 2.31
C PRO A 39 18.67 -15.48 2.27
N PRO A 40 19.03 -16.72 2.63
CA PRO A 40 20.42 -17.18 2.61
C PRO A 40 21.10 -17.09 1.24
N SER A 41 20.32 -17.13 0.15
CA SER A 41 20.79 -16.94 -1.22
C SER A 41 21.24 -15.49 -1.52
N GLY A 42 21.10 -14.58 -0.57
CA GLY A 42 21.34 -13.16 -0.75
C GLY A 42 20.18 -12.45 -1.44
N GLN A 43 20.38 -11.16 -1.68
CA GLN A 43 19.36 -10.30 -2.28
C GLN A 43 19.42 -10.38 -3.81
N SER A 44 18.24 -10.31 -4.44
CA SER A 44 18.12 -10.39 -5.89
C SER A 44 17.09 -9.39 -6.42
N TRP A 45 17.12 -9.17 -7.72
CA TRP A 45 16.34 -8.15 -8.40
C TRP A 45 15.59 -8.73 -9.59
N THR A 46 14.43 -8.16 -9.86
CA THR A 46 13.60 -8.39 -11.06
C THR A 46 13.07 -7.04 -11.57
N THR A 47 12.11 -7.08 -12.49
CA THR A 47 11.36 -5.91 -12.98
C THR A 47 9.88 -6.28 -13.10
N VAL A 48 8.99 -5.29 -13.15
CA VAL A 48 7.56 -5.54 -13.39
C VAL A 48 7.35 -6.28 -14.72
N ALA A 49 8.07 -5.87 -15.77
CA ALA A 49 7.99 -6.52 -17.09
C ALA A 49 8.36 -8.02 -17.02
N ARG A 50 9.38 -8.40 -16.25
CA ARG A 50 9.75 -9.82 -16.07
C ARG A 50 8.72 -10.56 -15.22
N MET A 51 8.18 -9.91 -14.20
CA MET A 51 7.14 -10.51 -13.36
C MET A 51 5.88 -10.82 -14.18
N GLN A 52 5.47 -9.94 -15.09
CA GLN A 52 4.32 -10.18 -15.99
C GLN A 52 4.49 -11.44 -16.87
N THR A 53 5.71 -11.91 -17.11
CA THR A 53 5.96 -13.17 -17.85
C THR A 53 5.89 -14.43 -17.00
N SER A 54 6.04 -14.30 -15.68
CA SER A 54 6.27 -15.45 -14.76
C SER A 54 5.28 -15.54 -13.62
N HIS A 55 4.52 -14.48 -13.36
CA HIS A 55 3.56 -14.36 -12.27
C HIS A 55 2.21 -13.87 -12.81
N ARG A 56 1.16 -14.12 -12.05
CA ARG A 56 -0.17 -13.54 -12.21
C ARG A 56 -0.68 -13.08 -10.86
N ASN A 57 -1.60 -12.14 -10.82
CA ASN A 57 -2.33 -11.86 -9.58
C ASN A 57 -3.56 -12.78 -9.47
N GLU A 58 -3.73 -13.37 -8.30
CA GLU A 58 -4.98 -13.98 -7.87
C GLU A 58 -5.83 -12.94 -7.15
N ILE A 59 -7.14 -12.98 -7.40
CA ILE A 59 -8.11 -12.06 -6.83
C ILE A 59 -9.20 -12.88 -6.13
N LYS A 60 -9.42 -12.64 -4.85
CA LYS A 60 -10.40 -13.35 -4.03
C LYS A 60 -11.31 -12.35 -3.34
N GLN A 61 -12.62 -12.54 -3.49
CA GLN A 61 -13.61 -11.77 -2.74
C GLN A 61 -13.58 -12.19 -1.28
N ASP A 62 -13.77 -11.24 -0.37
CA ASP A 62 -13.98 -11.55 1.04
C ASP A 62 -15.29 -12.33 1.23
N GLU A 63 -15.28 -13.33 2.10
CA GLU A 63 -16.42 -14.22 2.32
C GLU A 63 -17.55 -13.54 3.13
N VAL A 64 -17.24 -12.45 3.84
CA VAL A 64 -18.18 -11.77 4.75
C VAL A 64 -18.69 -10.46 4.16
N ASP A 65 -17.80 -9.63 3.62
CA ASP A 65 -18.15 -8.35 2.98
C ASP A 65 -17.78 -8.37 1.49
N GLY A 66 -18.76 -8.66 0.64
CA GLY A 66 -18.58 -8.76 -0.82
C GLY A 66 -18.07 -7.48 -1.51
N ARG A 67 -17.88 -6.38 -0.79
CA ARG A 67 -17.26 -5.16 -1.33
C ARG A 67 -15.74 -5.16 -1.18
N ILE A 68 -15.16 -6.21 -0.61
CA ILE A 68 -13.73 -6.31 -0.33
C ILE A 68 -13.13 -7.41 -1.20
N TRP A 69 -12.01 -7.10 -1.86
CA TRP A 69 -11.26 -8.07 -2.63
C TRP A 69 -9.79 -8.08 -2.22
N SER A 70 -9.26 -9.27 -1.95
CA SER A 70 -7.84 -9.50 -1.76
C SER A 70 -7.15 -9.74 -3.10
N ILE A 71 -6.05 -9.02 -3.36
CA ILE A 71 -5.21 -9.18 -4.54
C ILE A 71 -3.80 -9.56 -4.09
N PHE A 72 -3.26 -10.66 -4.61
CA PHE A 72 -1.92 -11.15 -4.26
C PHE A 72 -1.30 -11.91 -5.44
N SER A 73 0.03 -11.90 -5.55
CA SER A 73 0.74 -12.53 -6.66
C SER A 73 0.94 -14.03 -6.47
N SER A 74 0.83 -14.77 -7.58
CA SER A 74 1.01 -16.22 -7.69
C SER A 74 1.97 -16.54 -8.84
N PRO A 75 3.08 -17.28 -8.61
CA PRO A 75 3.57 -17.76 -7.31
C PRO A 75 3.79 -16.66 -6.28
N GLN A 76 3.90 -17.00 -4.99
CA GLN A 76 4.13 -16.01 -3.94
C GLN A 76 5.39 -15.19 -4.25
N PHE A 77 5.24 -13.86 -4.20
CA PHE A 77 6.32 -12.91 -4.43
C PHE A 77 6.60 -12.07 -3.18
N ALA A 78 7.85 -11.63 -3.03
CA ALA A 78 8.31 -10.82 -1.90
C ALA A 78 7.91 -11.43 -0.54
N ILE A 79 7.51 -10.59 0.40
CA ILE A 79 7.06 -10.97 1.74
C ILE A 79 5.63 -11.56 1.77
N GLY A 80 5.09 -12.01 0.63
CA GLY A 80 3.70 -12.44 0.53
C GLY A 80 2.72 -11.27 0.64
N GLN A 81 3.03 -10.18 -0.06
CA GLN A 81 2.23 -8.96 -0.04
C GLN A 81 0.79 -9.24 -0.53
N ARG A 82 -0.18 -8.58 0.09
CA ARG A 82 -1.59 -8.58 -0.30
C ARG A 82 -2.13 -7.15 -0.24
N ALA A 83 -2.78 -6.71 -1.30
CA ALA A 83 -3.54 -5.48 -1.33
C ALA A 83 -5.04 -5.78 -1.18
N LEU A 84 -5.80 -4.83 -0.63
CA LEU A 84 -7.26 -4.92 -0.54
C LEU A 84 -7.90 -3.85 -1.41
N LEU A 85 -8.76 -4.25 -2.35
CA LEU A 85 -9.65 -3.33 -3.06
C LEU A 85 -10.94 -3.19 -2.26
N LEU A 86 -11.28 -1.95 -1.89
CA LEU A 86 -12.49 -1.59 -1.16
C LEU A 86 -13.46 -0.89 -2.12
N GLU A 87 -14.60 -1.52 -2.39
CA GLU A 87 -15.68 -0.93 -3.18
C GLU A 87 -16.58 -0.05 -2.31
N THR A 88 -16.38 1.27 -2.40
CA THR A 88 -17.16 2.25 -1.65
C THR A 88 -18.20 2.93 -2.54
N GLU A 89 -19.22 3.53 -1.91
CA GLU A 89 -20.27 4.28 -2.63
C GLU A 89 -19.71 5.47 -3.42
N ALA A 90 -18.56 6.03 -3.02
CA ALA A 90 -17.92 7.17 -3.67
C ALA A 90 -16.80 6.78 -4.66
N GLY A 91 -16.57 5.47 -4.87
CA GLY A 91 -15.51 4.92 -5.71
C GLY A 91 -14.47 4.12 -4.92
N ASN A 92 -13.61 3.37 -5.61
CA ASN A 92 -12.81 2.35 -4.95
C ASN A 92 -11.52 2.89 -4.35
N VAL A 93 -11.10 2.30 -3.23
CA VAL A 93 -9.81 2.58 -2.58
C VAL A 93 -8.99 1.31 -2.54
N LEU A 94 -7.70 1.40 -2.86
CA LEU A 94 -6.75 0.31 -2.64
C LEU A 94 -6.03 0.53 -1.30
N TRP A 95 -6.11 -0.46 -0.42
CA TRP A 95 -5.32 -0.52 0.81
C TRP A 95 -4.11 -1.42 0.60
N ASP A 96 -2.93 -0.88 0.93
CA ASP A 96 -1.63 -1.42 0.57
C ASP A 96 -1.43 -1.59 -0.95
N CYS A 97 -0.22 -1.96 -1.37
CA CYS A 97 0.11 -2.17 -2.77
C CYS A 97 1.01 -3.40 -2.92
N ILE A 98 0.84 -4.12 -4.02
CA ILE A 98 1.69 -5.26 -4.40
C ILE A 98 2.56 -4.92 -5.61
N SER A 99 3.59 -5.72 -5.84
CA SER A 99 4.62 -5.44 -6.85
C SER A 99 4.14 -5.69 -8.29
N LEU A 100 3.36 -6.74 -8.54
CA LEU A 100 2.87 -7.07 -9.88
C LEU A 100 1.63 -6.23 -10.22
N LEU A 101 1.68 -5.52 -11.34
CA LEU A 101 0.52 -4.96 -12.02
C LEU A 101 0.44 -5.59 -13.42
N ASP A 102 -0.52 -6.48 -13.64
CA ASP A 102 -0.75 -7.17 -14.91
C ASP A 102 -2.05 -6.71 -15.59
N ALA A 103 -2.20 -7.03 -16.87
CA ALA A 103 -3.34 -6.59 -17.68
C ALA A 103 -4.70 -7.10 -17.13
N ASP A 104 -4.73 -8.32 -16.60
CA ASP A 104 -5.95 -8.92 -16.05
C ASP A 104 -6.39 -8.20 -14.76
N THR A 105 -5.43 -7.84 -13.89
CA THR A 105 -5.69 -7.03 -12.69
C THR A 105 -6.20 -5.65 -13.04
N ILE A 106 -5.58 -5.01 -14.03
CA ILE A 106 -6.00 -3.70 -14.53
C ILE A 106 -7.43 -3.77 -15.05
N ALA A 107 -7.73 -4.76 -15.89
CA ALA A 107 -9.06 -4.96 -16.47
C ALA A 107 -10.12 -5.20 -15.39
N PHE A 108 -9.82 -6.04 -14.40
CA PHE A 108 -10.70 -6.30 -13.27
C PHE A 108 -11.03 -5.03 -12.50
N ILE A 109 -10.02 -4.25 -12.09
CA ILE A 109 -10.23 -3.02 -11.32
C ILE A 109 -10.97 -1.96 -12.16
N LYS A 110 -10.63 -1.81 -13.45
CA LYS A 110 -11.33 -0.88 -14.35
C LYS A 110 -12.79 -1.26 -14.56
N SER A 111 -13.12 -2.55 -14.69
CA SER A 111 -14.51 -3.01 -14.79
C SER A 111 -15.34 -2.69 -13.54
N ARG A 112 -14.69 -2.39 -12.42
CA ARG A 112 -15.31 -2.01 -11.14
C ARG A 112 -15.28 -0.51 -10.89
N GLY A 113 -14.91 0.31 -11.87
CA GLY A 113 -14.88 1.77 -11.76
C GLY A 113 -13.52 2.39 -11.45
N GLY A 114 -12.42 1.62 -11.51
CA GLY A 114 -11.06 2.12 -11.31
C GLY A 114 -10.73 2.37 -9.83
N LEU A 115 -9.70 3.17 -9.56
CA LEU A 115 -9.30 3.59 -8.21
C LEU A 115 -9.48 5.11 -8.04
N LYS A 116 -9.89 5.52 -6.85
CA LYS A 116 -9.93 6.93 -6.42
C LYS A 116 -8.78 7.30 -5.49
N ALA A 117 -8.24 6.32 -4.78
CA ALA A 117 -7.08 6.50 -3.92
C ALA A 117 -6.35 5.17 -3.70
N ILE A 118 -5.05 5.26 -3.44
CA ILE A 118 -4.25 4.19 -2.85
C ILE A 118 -3.74 4.71 -1.51
N ALA A 119 -3.87 3.93 -0.44
CA ALA A 119 -3.25 4.23 0.85
C ALA A 119 -2.40 3.07 1.31
N ILE A 120 -1.18 3.37 1.75
CA ILE A 120 -0.21 2.34 2.08
C ILE A 120 0.13 2.37 3.56
N SER A 121 0.02 1.22 4.20
CA SER A 121 0.15 1.08 5.64
C SER A 121 1.54 1.45 6.17
N HIS A 122 2.60 1.03 5.45
CA HIS A 122 4.01 1.25 5.81
C HIS A 122 4.97 0.86 4.65
N PRO A 123 6.28 1.20 4.73
CA PRO A 123 7.24 1.08 3.63
C PRO A 123 7.39 -0.27 2.92
N HIS A 124 7.14 -1.40 3.59
CA HIS A 124 7.21 -2.72 2.92
C HIS A 124 6.13 -2.92 1.86
N PHE A 125 5.11 -2.06 1.83
CA PHE A 125 4.04 -2.08 0.84
C PHE A 125 4.16 -0.96 -0.20
N TYR A 126 5.25 -0.18 -0.18
CA TYR A 126 5.48 0.82 -1.23
C TYR A 126 5.57 0.14 -2.61
N SER A 127 6.11 -1.08 -2.68
CA SER A 127 5.99 -1.95 -3.86
C SER A 127 6.25 -1.19 -5.19
N THR A 128 5.33 -1.27 -6.14
CA THR A 128 5.30 -0.52 -7.40
C THR A 128 4.19 0.53 -7.40
N HIS A 129 3.91 1.17 -6.26
CA HIS A 129 2.78 2.08 -6.06
C HIS A 129 2.62 3.17 -7.13
N LEU A 130 3.71 3.70 -7.70
CA LEU A 130 3.64 4.69 -8.77
C LEU A 130 3.19 4.11 -10.11
N GLU A 131 3.50 2.83 -10.39
CA GLU A 131 2.97 2.15 -11.58
C GLU A 131 1.44 2.02 -11.47
N TRP A 132 0.95 1.65 -10.28
CA TRP A 132 -0.48 1.57 -9.99
C TRP A 132 -1.15 2.95 -10.07
N ALA A 133 -0.57 3.95 -9.41
CA ALA A 133 -1.10 5.31 -9.40
C ALA A 133 -1.22 5.91 -10.79
N ARG A 134 -0.20 5.69 -11.64
CA ARG A 134 -0.20 6.15 -13.03
C ARG A 134 -1.24 5.43 -13.87
N GLU A 135 -1.38 4.11 -13.71
CA GLU A 135 -2.35 3.31 -14.49
C GLU A 135 -3.81 3.66 -14.17
N PHE A 136 -4.10 4.02 -12.92
CA PHE A 136 -5.44 4.36 -12.46
C PHE A 136 -5.70 5.86 -12.30
N ASP A 137 -4.70 6.70 -12.56
CA ASP A 137 -4.73 8.16 -12.39
C ASP A 137 -5.31 8.59 -11.04
N CYS A 138 -4.71 8.10 -9.95
CA CYS A 138 -5.18 8.36 -8.59
C CYS A 138 -4.05 8.71 -7.62
N PRO A 139 -4.32 9.46 -6.54
CA PRO A 139 -3.31 9.76 -5.53
C PRO A 139 -2.89 8.52 -4.72
N VAL A 140 -1.64 8.53 -4.24
CA VAL A 140 -1.11 7.57 -3.27
C VAL A 140 -0.75 8.27 -1.98
N TYR A 141 -1.36 7.87 -0.87
CA TYR A 141 -1.12 8.44 0.45
C TYR A 141 -0.09 7.63 1.23
N LEU A 142 1.00 8.29 1.64
CA LEU A 142 2.09 7.71 2.45
C LEU A 142 2.30 8.57 3.70
N ALA A 143 2.57 7.94 4.84
CA ALA A 143 2.91 8.66 6.07
C ALA A 143 4.22 9.46 5.89
N GLU A 144 4.19 10.76 6.24
CA GLU A 144 5.34 11.67 6.13
C GLU A 144 6.54 11.21 6.98
N GLU A 145 6.29 10.53 8.11
CA GLU A 145 7.30 10.02 9.02
C GLU A 145 8.16 8.92 8.37
N ASP A 146 7.64 8.26 7.33
CA ASP A 146 8.31 7.16 6.63
C ASP A 146 8.93 7.61 5.28
N GLN A 147 8.94 8.92 4.99
CA GLN A 147 9.39 9.46 3.71
C GLN A 147 10.83 9.07 3.34
N GLU A 148 11.70 8.83 4.33
CA GLU A 148 13.09 8.42 4.09
C GLU A 148 13.19 7.08 3.33
N TRP A 149 12.13 6.25 3.39
CA TRP A 149 12.05 4.93 2.76
C TRP A 149 11.55 4.99 1.31
N ILE A 150 11.31 6.17 0.77
CA ILE A 150 10.98 6.36 -0.64
C ILE A 150 12.21 6.03 -1.49
N ASN A 151 12.00 5.21 -2.51
CA ASN A 151 13.06 4.76 -3.44
C ASN A 151 12.75 5.06 -4.91
N ARG A 152 11.61 5.71 -5.17
CA ARG A 152 11.17 6.13 -6.50
C ARG A 152 10.79 7.61 -6.51
N GLU A 153 11.34 8.39 -7.43
CA GLU A 153 10.88 9.73 -7.76
C GLU A 153 9.48 9.65 -8.37
N ASP A 154 8.62 10.61 -8.01
CA ASP A 154 7.26 10.71 -8.52
C ASP A 154 7.17 11.80 -9.59
N GLU A 155 7.48 11.42 -10.83
CA GLU A 155 7.51 12.31 -11.99
C GLU A 155 6.13 12.88 -12.36
N HIS A 156 5.04 12.26 -11.89
CA HIS A 156 3.66 12.61 -12.26
C HIS A 156 2.86 13.23 -11.11
N GLY A 157 3.45 13.35 -9.91
CA GLY A 157 2.81 14.01 -8.78
C GLY A 157 1.57 13.28 -8.25
N HIS A 158 1.58 11.96 -8.19
CA HIS A 158 0.52 11.16 -7.57
C HIS A 158 0.67 11.02 -6.04
N ARG A 159 1.89 11.06 -5.50
CA ARG A 159 2.20 10.84 -4.10
C ARG A 159 1.74 12.02 -3.23
N ARG A 160 1.15 11.71 -2.09
CA ARG A 160 0.75 12.65 -1.05
C ARG A 160 1.39 12.18 0.26
N LEU A 161 2.35 12.95 0.76
CA LEU A 161 2.84 12.78 2.12
C LEU A 161 1.82 13.37 3.07
N VAL A 162 1.39 12.57 4.04
CA VAL A 162 0.35 12.97 4.97
C VAL A 162 0.91 13.06 6.37
N SER A 163 0.56 14.14 7.06
CA SER A 163 0.89 14.41 8.46
C SER A 163 -0.36 14.27 9.34
N GLY A 164 -0.18 14.32 10.65
CA GLY A 164 -1.27 14.17 11.62
C GLY A 164 -1.67 12.72 11.90
N LEU A 165 -2.48 12.54 12.93
CA LEU A 165 -2.85 11.22 13.46
C LEU A 165 -3.89 10.50 12.60
N THR A 166 -4.86 11.24 12.07
CA THR A 166 -5.97 10.71 11.27
C THR A 166 -6.18 11.58 10.04
N LEU A 167 -6.48 10.97 8.90
CA LEU A 167 -6.82 11.67 7.66
C LEU A 167 -7.92 10.92 6.91
N GLU A 168 -8.94 11.66 6.46
CA GLU A 168 -9.92 11.16 5.49
C GLU A 168 -9.35 11.29 4.08
N ILE A 169 -9.04 10.15 3.46
CA ILE A 169 -8.40 10.09 2.12
C ILE A 169 -9.44 9.97 0.99
N HIS A 170 -10.65 9.57 1.33
CA HIS A 170 -11.79 9.37 0.45
C HIS A 170 -13.06 9.32 1.33
N PRO A 171 -14.27 9.68 0.84
CA PRO A 171 -15.46 9.75 1.68
C PRO A 171 -15.66 8.53 2.58
N ARG A 172 -15.62 8.75 3.91
CA ARG A 172 -15.77 7.72 4.96
C ARG A 172 -14.65 6.67 5.01
N VAL A 173 -13.53 6.90 4.34
CA VAL A 173 -12.31 6.08 4.38
C VAL A 173 -11.21 6.89 5.05
N ASN A 174 -10.77 6.42 6.21
CA ASN A 174 -9.79 7.12 7.04
C ASN A 174 -8.54 6.27 7.18
N ILE A 175 -7.38 6.91 7.16
CA ILE A 175 -6.14 6.33 7.68
C ILE A 175 -5.94 6.83 9.12
N VAL A 176 -5.49 5.95 9.99
CA VAL A 176 -5.16 6.25 11.39
C VAL A 176 -3.74 5.77 11.64
N LYS A 177 -2.83 6.69 11.93
CA LYS A 177 -1.44 6.38 12.26
C LYS A 177 -1.34 5.87 13.68
N LEU A 178 -0.69 4.74 13.85
CA LEU A 178 -0.54 4.06 15.14
C LEU A 178 0.95 3.90 15.53
N GLY A 179 1.85 4.04 14.56
CA GLY A 179 3.27 3.74 14.72
C GLY A 179 3.54 2.24 14.92
N GLY A 180 4.70 1.92 15.50
CA GLY A 180 5.10 0.54 15.81
C GLY A 180 6.16 0.00 14.86
N HIS A 181 5.75 -0.73 13.81
CA HIS A 181 6.69 -1.37 12.86
C HIS A 181 7.55 -0.33 12.13
N PHE A 182 6.92 0.76 11.73
CA PHE A 182 7.54 2.01 11.31
C PHE A 182 6.90 3.18 12.06
N PRO A 183 7.57 4.33 12.23
CA PRO A 183 6.99 5.52 12.85
C PRO A 183 5.66 5.93 12.22
N GLY A 184 5.54 5.85 10.89
CA GLY A 184 4.33 6.18 10.14
C GLY A 184 3.33 5.03 9.95
N SER A 185 3.57 3.86 10.55
CA SER A 185 2.68 2.70 10.38
C SER A 185 1.23 3.04 10.73
N CYS A 186 0.32 2.69 9.82
CA CYS A 186 -1.09 3.05 9.95
C CYS A 186 -2.05 1.87 9.69
N ALA A 187 -3.29 2.08 10.09
CA ALA A 187 -4.43 1.23 9.80
C ALA A 187 -5.47 2.02 8.99
N LEU A 188 -6.28 1.33 8.19
CA LEU A 188 -7.40 1.93 7.45
C LEU A 188 -8.73 1.59 8.10
N HIS A 189 -9.53 2.62 8.35
CA HIS A 189 -10.88 2.50 8.88
C HIS A 189 -11.91 2.83 7.79
N TRP A 190 -12.79 1.88 7.49
CA TRP A 190 -13.88 2.04 6.54
C TRP A 190 -15.08 1.15 6.89
N ASN A 191 -16.27 1.74 6.98
CA ASN A 191 -17.54 1.02 7.18
C ASN A 191 -17.51 -0.01 8.33
N LYS A 192 -17.02 0.38 9.52
CA LYS A 192 -16.79 -0.47 10.71
C LYS A 192 -15.71 -1.54 10.55
N ASN A 193 -15.07 -1.65 9.39
CA ASN A 193 -13.87 -2.44 9.21
C ASN A 193 -12.65 -1.62 9.61
N LEU A 194 -11.70 -2.25 10.31
CA LEU A 194 -10.35 -1.74 10.51
C LEU A 194 -9.34 -2.70 9.88
N ALA A 195 -8.61 -2.27 8.86
CA ALA A 195 -7.57 -3.05 8.20
C ALA A 195 -6.19 -2.66 8.76
N SER A 196 -5.39 -3.66 9.15
CA SER A 196 -3.96 -3.50 9.47
C SER A 196 -3.15 -4.66 8.90
N HIS A 197 -1.88 -4.42 8.58
CA HIS A 197 -1.04 -5.43 7.93
C HIS A 197 -0.84 -6.70 8.79
N LYS A 198 -0.76 -6.57 10.12
CA LYS A 198 -0.21 -7.62 11.00
C LYS A 198 -1.00 -8.94 11.02
N GLN A 199 -2.17 -9.03 10.39
CA GLN A 199 -2.86 -10.31 10.19
C GLN A 199 -3.73 -10.42 8.92
N GLY A 200 -3.87 -9.38 8.09
CA GLY A 200 -4.91 -9.43 7.04
C GLY A 200 -6.33 -9.54 7.58
N VAL A 201 -6.50 -9.31 8.87
CA VAL A 201 -7.79 -9.27 9.51
C VAL A 201 -8.26 -7.84 9.35
N LEU A 202 -9.28 -7.67 8.52
CA LEU A 202 -10.25 -6.62 8.76
C LEU A 202 -10.86 -6.95 10.11
N TYR A 203 -10.56 -6.16 11.14
CA TYR A 203 -11.32 -6.22 12.37
C TYR A 203 -12.71 -5.72 12.03
N GLN A 204 -13.61 -6.65 11.72
CA GLN A 204 -15.04 -6.41 11.77
C GLN A 204 -15.44 -6.40 13.24
N ASN A 205 -16.18 -5.36 13.65
CA ASN A 205 -16.69 -5.16 15.01
C ASN A 205 -15.65 -4.73 16.06
N LEU A 206 -15.00 -3.59 15.86
CA LEU A 206 -14.65 -2.75 17.01
C LEU A 206 -15.92 -2.08 17.52
N HIS A 207 -16.74 -2.85 18.25
CA HIS A 207 -17.88 -2.29 18.96
C HIS A 207 -17.38 -1.45 20.15
N GLN A 208 -17.86 -0.20 20.20
CA GLN A 208 -17.79 0.81 21.26
C GLN A 208 -16.46 1.54 21.54
N GLU A 209 -15.27 0.92 21.56
CA GLU A 209 -14.09 1.63 22.08
C GLU A 209 -13.40 2.56 21.07
N THR A 210 -13.33 2.22 19.77
CA THR A 210 -12.66 3.08 18.77
C THR A 210 -13.51 4.25 18.28
N ASN A 211 -14.83 4.12 18.28
CA ASN A 211 -15.72 5.25 18.02
C ASN A 211 -15.55 6.34 19.09
N THR A 212 -15.22 5.97 20.33
CA THR A 212 -14.98 6.93 21.41
C THR A 212 -13.64 7.66 21.22
N MET A 213 -12.61 6.98 20.70
CA MET A 213 -11.33 7.60 20.35
C MET A 213 -11.43 8.52 19.13
N LEU A 214 -12.15 8.11 18.07
CA LEU A 214 -12.32 8.93 16.86
C LEU A 214 -13.27 10.12 17.07
N SER A 215 -14.32 9.97 17.91
CA SER A 215 -15.23 11.08 18.25
C SER A 215 -14.58 12.10 19.19
N SER A 216 -13.75 11.67 20.14
CA SER A 216 -13.02 12.58 21.05
C SER A 216 -11.94 13.41 20.36
N LEU A 217 -11.32 12.89 19.28
CA LEU A 217 -10.33 13.64 18.48
C LEU A 217 -10.97 14.71 17.58
N SER A 218 -12.26 14.63 17.30
CA SER A 218 -13.01 15.62 16.50
C SER A 218 -13.62 16.75 17.34
N ALA A 219 -13.56 16.66 18.66
CA ALA A 219 -14.26 17.54 19.58
C ALA A 219 -13.34 18.05 20.70
N THR A 220 -12.36 18.89 20.35
CA THR A 220 -11.79 19.82 21.36
C THR A 220 -11.19 21.06 20.68
N PRO A 221 -11.83 22.24 20.77
CA PRO A 221 -11.13 23.51 20.65
C PRO A 221 -10.20 23.66 21.87
N LEU A 222 -8.96 24.07 21.64
CA LEU A 222 -8.03 24.47 22.70
C LEU A 222 -8.67 25.57 23.56
N GLU A 223 -8.94 25.26 24.83
CA GLU A 223 -8.88 26.25 25.90
C GLU A 223 -8.28 25.60 27.15
N PHE A 224 -7.59 26.45 27.92
CA PHE A 224 -6.87 26.21 29.17
C PHE A 224 -5.41 25.76 29.04
N LEU A 225 -4.53 26.75 28.89
CA LEU A 225 -3.50 27.04 29.90
C LEU A 225 -3.38 28.57 30.05
N ARG A 226 -3.88 29.08 31.18
CA ARG A 226 -3.36 30.29 31.84
C ARG A 226 -2.32 29.85 32.85
#